data_AF-A0A9D9Q308-F1
#
_entry.id   AF-A0A9D9Q308-F1
#
_cell.length_a   1.000
_cell.length_b   1.000
_cell.length_c   1.000
_cell.angle_alpha   90.00
_cell.angle_beta   90.00
_cell.angle_gamma   90.00
#
_symmetry.space_group_name_H-M   'P 1'
#
loop_
_entity.id
_entity.type
_entity.pdbx_description
1 polymer ?
#
loop_
_entity_poly.entity_id
_entity_poly.type
_entity_poly.pdbx_seq_one_letter_code
_entity_poly.pdbx_strand_id
1 'polypeptide(L)' 'MSITIDLSPEDTAFVEEQAKTENLTAEAFSKAAVMKAARNAAYMESIRRAKKNLDEGKGVWVTDEELRRIVYGNAV' A
#
# COMPACT_ATOMS: atom_id res chain seq x y z
N MET A 1 -7.81 8.58 18.05
CA MET A 1 -8.87 7.74 17.47
C MET A 1 -8.39 6.30 17.56
N SER A 2 -9.05 5.47 18.36
CA SER A 2 -8.74 4.04 18.48
C SER A 2 -9.68 3.30 17.54
N ILE A 3 -9.13 2.56 16.58
CA ILE A 3 -9.93 1.74 15.65
C ILE A 3 -9.94 0.34 16.24
N THR A 4 -11.10 -0.11 16.73
CA THR A 4 -11.28 -1.50 17.14
C THR A 4 -11.47 -2.34 15.89
N ILE A 5 -10.52 -3.21 15.58
CA ILE A 5 -10.62 -4.16 14.46
C ILE A 5 -11.13 -5.45 15.06
N ASP A 6 -12.39 -5.79 14.79
CA ASP A 6 -12.97 -7.09 15.15
C ASP A 6 -12.35 -8.14 14.20
N LEU A 7 -11.37 -8.89 14.70
CA LEU A 7 -10.72 -9.96 13.97
C LEU A 7 -11.39 -11.28 14.35
N SER A 8 -11.73 -12.08 13.34
CA SER A 8 -12.17 -13.46 13.57
C SER A 8 -11.05 -14.24 14.29
N PRO A 9 -11.36 -15.30 15.06
CA PRO A 9 -10.33 -16.10 15.72
C PRO A 9 -9.30 -16.70 14.74
N GLU A 10 -9.70 -16.97 13.49
CA GLU A 10 -8.79 -17.42 12.42
C GLU A 10 -7.83 -16.31 11.97
N ASP A 11 -8.33 -15.08 11.80
CA ASP A 11 -7.52 -13.91 11.43
C ASP A 11 -6.53 -13.53 12.54
N THR A 12 -6.95 -13.67 13.81
CA THR A 12 -6.09 -13.42 14.97
C THR A 12 -4.93 -14.41 15.02
N ALA A 13 -5.20 -15.70 14.82
CA ALA A 13 -4.16 -16.73 14.78
C ALA A 13 -3.16 -16.50 13.64
N PHE A 14 -3.65 -16.09 12.46
CA PHE A 14 -2.80 -15.74 11.33
C PHE A 14 -1.90 -14.52 11.64
N VAL A 15 -2.45 -13.47 12.25
CA VAL A 15 -1.68 -12.27 12.64
C VAL A 15 -0.58 -12.61 13.64
N GLU A 16 -0.86 -13.45 14.63
CA GLU A 16 0.14 -13.88 15.62
C GLU A 16 1.25 -14.75 15.01
N GLU A 17 0.91 -15.63 14.07
CA GLU A 17 1.89 -16.45 13.37
C GLU A 17 2.84 -15.59 12.53
N GLN A 18 2.29 -14.65 11.74
CA GLN A 18 3.10 -13.76 10.92
C GLN A 18 3.94 -12.78 11.75
N ALA A 19 3.40 -12.29 12.88
CA ALA A 19 4.16 -11.46 13.81
C ALA A 19 5.37 -12.20 14.39
N LYS A 20 5.23 -13.49 14.73
CA LYS A 20 6.35 -14.34 15.18
C LYS A 20 7.40 -14.52 14.09
N THR A 21 6.99 -14.75 12.84
CA THR A 21 7.91 -14.87 11.70
C THR A 21 8.74 -13.61 11.50
N GLU A 22 8.16 -12.43 11.70
CA GLU A 22 8.86 -11.15 11.59
C GLU A 22 9.56 -10.69 12.88
N ASN A 23 9.54 -11.49 13.97
CA ASN A 23 10.03 -11.12 15.30
C ASN A 23 9.41 -9.82 15.85
N LEU A 24 8.12 -9.61 15.57
CA LEU A 24 7.32 -8.47 16.01
C LEU A 24 6.22 -8.92 16.98
N THR A 25 5.70 -7.98 17.77
CA THR A 25 4.44 -8.21 18.49
C THR A 25 3.27 -8.13 17.52
N ALA A 26 2.16 -8.82 17.81
CA ALA A 26 0.96 -8.79 16.97
C ALA A 26 0.48 -7.35 16.70
N GLU A 27 0.48 -6.49 17.72
CA GLU A 27 0.12 -5.07 17.57
C GLU A 27 1.08 -4.30 16.65
N ALA A 28 2.39 -4.52 16.78
CA ALA A 28 3.39 -3.89 15.92
C ALA A 28 3.29 -4.38 14.47
N PHE A 29 3.06 -5.68 14.28
CA PHE A 29 2.84 -6.28 12.97
C PHE A 29 1.58 -5.73 12.30
N SER A 30 0.44 -5.69 13.01
CA SER A 30 -0.80 -5.11 12.49
C SER A 30 -0.61 -3.63 12.13
N LYS A 31 0.09 -2.85 12.95
CA LYS A 31 0.38 -1.44 12.64
C LYS A 31 1.28 -1.30 11.42
N ALA A 32 2.31 -2.12 11.29
CA ALA A 32 3.20 -2.13 10.13
C ALA A 32 2.45 -2.55 8.85
N ALA A 33 1.61 -3.58 8.94
CA ALA A 33 0.77 -4.06 7.86
C ALA A 33 -0.23 -2.99 7.41
N VAL A 34 -0.90 -2.31 8.35
CA VAL A 34 -1.81 -1.18 8.05
C VAL A 34 -1.06 -0.02 7.42
N MET A 35 0.13 0.34 7.92
CA MET A 35 0.96 1.40 7.34
C MET A 35 1.43 1.05 5.92
N LYS A 36 1.79 -0.23 5.68
CA LYS A 36 2.15 -0.75 4.35
C LYS A 36 0.95 -0.74 3.41
N ALA A 37 -0.22 -1.16 3.88
CA ALA A 37 -1.46 -1.12 3.12
C ALA A 37 -1.87 0.32 2.78
N ALA A 38 -1.77 1.25 3.72
CA ALA A 38 -2.05 2.67 3.50
C ALA A 38 -1.05 3.29 2.50
N ARG A 39 0.24 2.96 2.61
CA ARG A 39 1.26 3.39 1.65
C ARG A 39 0.98 2.83 0.25
N ASN A 40 0.60 1.56 0.15
CA ASN A 40 0.21 0.94 -1.12
C ASN A 40 -1.05 1.57 -1.71
N ALA A 41 -2.07 1.88 -0.89
CA ALA A 41 -3.27 2.55 -1.33
C ALA A 41 -2.96 3.96 -1.89
N ALA A 42 -2.13 4.72 -1.17
CA ALA A 42 -1.66 6.04 -1.62
C ALA A 42 -0.82 5.95 -2.91
N TYR A 43 0.00 4.90 -3.04
CA TYR A 43 0.78 4.62 -4.25
C TYR A 43 -0.14 4.31 -5.45
N MET A 44 -1.15 3.46 -5.26
CA MET A 44 -2.15 3.14 -6.28
C MET A 44 -3.00 4.35 -6.67
N GLU A 45 -3.36 5.20 -5.72
CA GLU A 45 -4.07 6.46 -6.00
C GLU A 45 -3.20 7.42 -6.83
N SER A 46 -1.90 7.50 -6.52
CA SER A 46 -0.94 8.30 -7.28
C SER A 46 -0.84 7.82 -8.74
N ILE A 47 -0.79 6.50 -8.97
CA ILE A 47 -0.85 5.92 -10.32
C ILE A 47 -2.15 6.31 -11.03
N ARG A 48 -3.30 6.19 -10.35
CA ARG A 48 -4.61 6.52 -10.93
C ARG A 48 -4.69 7.99 -11.32
N ARG A 49 -4.23 8.90 -10.46
CA ARG A 49 -4.20 10.35 -10.73
C ARG A 49 -3.25 10.68 -11.88
N ALA A 50 -2.09 10.04 -11.92
CA ALA A 50 -1.13 10.21 -12.99
C ALA A 50 -1.70 9.73 -14.35
N LYS A 51 -2.34 8.55 -14.40
CA LYS A 51 -3.03 8.09 -15.62
C LYS A 51 -4.16 9.02 -16.05
N LYS A 52 -4.98 9.50 -15.12
CA LYS A 52 -6.05 10.46 -15.41
C LYS A 52 -5.50 11.77 -16.00
N ASN A 53 -4.43 12.30 -15.42
CA ASN A 53 -3.79 13.51 -15.93
C ASN A 53 -3.24 13.30 -17.34
N LEU A 54 -2.62 12.16 -17.63
CA LEU A 54 -2.17 11.83 -18.99
C LEU A 54 -3.33 11.74 -19.99
N ASP A 55 -4.44 11.09 -19.60
CA ASP A 55 -5.65 10.98 -20.43
C ASP A 55 -6.28 12.36 -20.73
N GLU A 56 -6.25 13.27 -19.75
CA GLU A 56 -6.70 14.66 -19.89
C GLU A 56 -5.68 15.57 -20.62
N GLY A 57 -4.55 15.04 -21.10
CA GLY A 57 -3.48 15.80 -21.75
C GLY A 57 -2.73 16.76 -20.80
N LYS A 58 -2.90 16.61 -19.49
CA LYS A 58 -2.19 17.36 -18.46
C LYS A 58 -0.83 16.72 -18.23
N GLY A 59 0.23 17.54 -18.22
CA GLY A 59 1.57 17.07 -17.88
C GLY A 59 1.60 16.38 -16.52
N VAL A 60 2.31 15.27 -16.43
CA VAL A 60 2.56 14.55 -15.19
C VAL A 60 4.04 14.69 -14.86
N TRP A 61 4.37 14.83 -13.57
CA TRP A 61 5.73 14.76 -13.08
C TRP A 61 5.82 13.64 -12.05
N VAL A 62 6.64 12.64 -12.33
CA VAL A 62 6.85 11.48 -11.45
C VAL A 62 8.33 11.39 -11.13
N THR A 63 8.67 11.42 -9.85
CA THR A 63 10.06 11.29 -9.36
C THR A 63 10.46 9.86 -9.05
N ASP A 64 9.47 8.97 -8.87
CA ASP A 64 9.67 7.55 -8.59
C ASP A 64 9.81 6.76 -9.90
N GLU A 65 10.90 6.03 -10.06
CA GLU A 65 11.23 5.35 -11.33
C GLU A 65 10.25 4.20 -11.63
N GLU A 66 9.80 3.45 -10.62
CA GLU A 66 8.77 2.41 -10.80
C GLU A 66 7.44 3.02 -11.22
N LEU A 67 7.01 4.09 -10.54
CA LEU A 67 5.75 4.76 -10.86
C LEU A 67 5.83 5.38 -12.26
N ARG A 68 7.00 5.89 -12.68
CA ARG A 68 7.24 6.35 -14.05
C ARG A 68 7.03 5.22 -15.08
N ARG A 69 7.56 4.02 -14.83
CA ARG A 69 7.36 2.86 -15.72
C ARG A 69 5.88 2.46 -15.84
N ILE A 70 5.15 2.47 -14.73
CA ILE A 70 3.72 2.11 -14.68
C ILE A 70 2.82 3.17 -15.36
N VAL A 71 3.13 4.45 -15.15
CA VAL A 71 2.33 5.59 -15.61
C VAL A 71 2.57 5.89 -17.08
N TYR A 72 3.83 6.01 -17.50
CA TYR A 72 4.16 6.31 -18.90
C TYR A 72 4.17 5.08 -19.77
N GLY A 73 4.06 3.88 -19.18
CA GLY A 73 4.08 2.62 -19.90
C GLY A 73 5.31 2.57 -20.79
N ASN A 74 6.51 2.42 -20.22
CA ASN A 74 7.66 2.13 -21.07
C ASN A 74 7.46 0.73 -21.68
N ALA A 75 6.90 0.72 -22.89
CA ALA A 75 7.57 0.12 -24.03
C ALA A 75 9.07 0.40 -23.89
N VAL A 76 9.81 -0.61 -23.45
CA VAL A 76 11.18 -0.78 -23.93
C VAL A 76 11.06 -1.32 -25.34
#